data_AF-A0A931FT35-F1
#
_entry.id   AF-A0A931FT35-F1
#
_cell.length_a   1.000
_cell.length_b   1.000
_cell.length_c   1.000
_cell.angle_alpha   90.00
_cell.angle_beta   90.00
_cell.angle_gamma   90.00
#
_symmetry.space_group_name_H-M   'P 1'
#
loop_
_entity.id
_entity.type
_entity.pdbx_description
1 polymer ?
#
loop_
_entity_poly.entity_id
_entity_poly.type
_entity_poly.pdbx_seq_one_letter_code
_entity_poly.pdbx_strand_id
1 'polypeptide(L)'
;MAEWSSGYVVDVGYTYGFYHELTPNLLGLLALRQGVQAPGLDLEPLTYCELGCGQGFSVNLLAAANPHIQFYATDFNPGHIAGAHALARSAKLKNVQFADDSFVEFVDRDDLPDFDFINLHGIYSWISDENRQSIVRFIRKKLKPGGVVYISYNSMPGWASIMPLRRLMVEHAASKGSLPLTARINASLDFASKIKELDSRYFASHPGLASRLDRLKTQNSDYLAHEYFNRDLNPFYFSDVARELSEAKLTWVGPAAALDMIDALHLSPEQSKFLDEIDDVSLRQTVRDHIVEQHFRRDIFIKGPVRLSASGQKEKWLEARFVLSRAGGNFPRKLRGLRYSADFQGELYDSLIAILERGPRSIGDVLSEPTLAKVGPERVTQAVLHLCALGVCHPCLPERDLAERQAHASQLNMAIADQARHGNTFRHFASAVTGGGIAVDRIDQLIWLAKRSGDADIPGFIWNILTQAGHRLVKDGKTLATAEENLAEISRRLAQFETNSSAIWRNLGLEPEMSASHGPKRQRSAT
;
A
#
# COMPACT_ATOMS: atom_id res chain seq x y z
N MET A 1 31.42 -1.93 -18.31
CA MET A 1 30.81 -1.40 -17.07
C MET A 1 30.23 -2.60 -16.34
N ALA A 2 30.62 -2.86 -15.08
CA ALA A 2 30.08 -3.98 -14.32
C ALA A 2 28.54 -3.87 -14.30
N GLU A 3 27.84 -4.96 -14.64
CA GLU A 3 26.37 -5.03 -14.72
C GLU A 3 25.76 -5.11 -13.31
N TRP A 4 26.13 -4.16 -12.44
CA TRP A 4 25.72 -4.11 -11.03
C TRP A 4 24.20 -4.04 -10.84
N SER A 5 23.49 -3.60 -11.88
CA SER A 5 22.03 -3.54 -11.86
C SER A 5 21.34 -4.87 -12.15
N SER A 6 22.10 -5.94 -12.45
CA SER A 6 21.57 -7.28 -12.78
C SER A 6 20.48 -7.27 -13.86
N GLY A 7 20.49 -6.30 -14.78
CA GLY A 7 19.47 -6.14 -15.83
C GLY A 7 18.24 -5.30 -15.45
N TYR A 8 18.17 -4.82 -14.20
CA TYR A 8 17.16 -3.86 -13.74
C TYR A 8 17.49 -2.44 -14.23
N VAL A 9 16.46 -1.64 -14.52
CA VAL A 9 16.63 -0.23 -14.92
C VAL A 9 16.84 0.61 -13.66
N VAL A 10 18.05 1.13 -13.48
CA VAL A 10 18.50 1.85 -12.26
C VAL A 10 18.66 3.36 -12.44
N ASP A 11 18.63 3.85 -13.68
CA ASP A 11 18.84 5.27 -14.01
C ASP A 11 17.68 6.20 -13.56
N VAL A 12 16.71 5.68 -12.81
CA VAL A 12 15.47 6.39 -12.46
C VAL A 12 15.08 6.14 -11.02
N GLY A 13 14.81 7.21 -10.27
CA GLY A 13 14.32 7.12 -8.89
C GLY A 13 12.88 6.57 -8.84
N TYR A 14 12.69 5.46 -8.14
CA TYR A 14 11.37 4.87 -7.93
C TYR A 14 10.47 5.78 -7.08
N THR A 15 9.14 5.64 -7.24
CA THR A 15 8.15 6.52 -6.59
C THR A 15 8.06 6.28 -5.07
N TYR A 16 7.64 7.31 -4.32
CA TYR A 16 7.40 7.23 -2.87
C TYR A 16 5.99 6.68 -2.56
N GLY A 17 5.74 5.44 -2.98
CA GLY A 17 4.47 4.76 -2.78
C GLY A 17 4.34 4.14 -1.37
N PHE A 18 3.12 4.12 -0.84
CA PHE A 18 2.77 3.27 0.30
C PHE A 18 1.62 2.36 -0.14
N TYR A 19 1.74 1.07 0.16
CA TYR A 19 0.74 0.05 -0.12
C TYR A 19 0.27 -0.51 1.21
N HIS A 20 -1.02 -0.33 1.52
CA HIS A 20 -1.57 -0.70 2.82
C HIS A 20 -1.43 -2.21 3.14
N GLU A 21 -1.32 -3.05 2.11
CA GLU A 21 -1.10 -4.49 2.21
C GLU A 21 0.23 -4.86 2.89
N LEU A 22 1.19 -3.94 2.97
CA LEU A 22 2.44 -4.11 3.72
C LEU A 22 2.23 -4.00 5.25
N THR A 23 1.05 -3.55 5.70
CA THR A 23 0.79 -3.33 7.12
C THR A 23 0.63 -4.66 7.86
N PRO A 24 1.46 -4.98 8.87
CA PRO A 24 1.36 -6.24 9.60
C PRO A 24 -0.01 -6.50 10.21
N ASN A 25 -0.68 -5.44 10.70
CA ASN A 25 -2.01 -5.53 11.31
C ASN A 25 -3.08 -5.92 10.30
N LEU A 26 -3.00 -5.39 9.08
CA LEU A 26 -3.90 -5.75 8.01
C LEU A 26 -3.68 -7.21 7.57
N LEU A 27 -2.42 -7.63 7.42
CA LEU A 27 -2.09 -9.03 7.09
C LEU A 27 -2.62 -9.99 8.15
N GLY A 28 -2.50 -9.63 9.44
CA GLY A 28 -3.05 -10.40 10.55
C GLY A 28 -4.58 -10.52 10.51
N LEU A 29 -5.28 -9.40 10.23
CA LEU A 29 -6.74 -9.40 10.05
C LEU A 29 -7.18 -10.29 8.88
N LEU A 30 -6.49 -10.20 7.75
CA LEU A 30 -6.81 -10.98 6.55
C LEU A 30 -6.53 -12.48 6.76
N ALA A 31 -5.47 -12.85 7.49
CA ALA A 31 -5.26 -14.22 7.94
C ALA A 31 -6.38 -14.70 8.88
N LEU A 32 -6.81 -13.87 9.83
CA LEU A 32 -7.94 -14.17 10.71
C LEU A 32 -9.24 -14.40 9.92
N ARG A 33 -9.48 -13.64 8.85
CA ARG A 33 -10.62 -13.86 7.95
C ARG A 33 -10.59 -15.23 7.27
N GLN A 34 -9.39 -15.75 7.01
CA GLN A 34 -9.18 -17.09 6.46
C GLN A 34 -9.16 -18.18 7.54
N GLY A 35 -9.39 -17.83 8.82
CA GLY A 35 -9.38 -18.77 9.94
C GLY A 35 -7.98 -19.27 10.29
N VAL A 36 -6.95 -18.47 9.98
CA VAL A 36 -5.54 -18.80 10.24
C VAL A 36 -4.96 -17.81 11.23
N GLN A 37 -4.15 -18.32 12.15
CA GLN A 37 -3.39 -17.49 13.07
C GLN A 37 -2.17 -16.88 12.37
N ALA A 38 -2.04 -15.56 12.46
CA ALA A 38 -0.83 -14.81 12.15
C ALA A 38 -0.04 -14.50 13.44
N PRO A 39 1.23 -14.06 13.35
CA PRO A 39 1.96 -13.51 14.48
C PRO A 39 1.14 -12.42 15.18
N GLY A 40 0.97 -12.54 16.50
CA GLY A 40 0.23 -11.55 17.29
C GLY A 40 1.05 -10.26 17.38
N LEU A 41 0.43 -9.12 17.08
CA LEU A 41 1.07 -7.80 17.22
C LEU A 41 1.22 -7.34 18.67
N ASP A 42 0.70 -8.12 19.61
CA ASP A 42 0.87 -7.99 21.04
C ASP A 42 2.11 -8.75 21.56
N LEU A 43 2.72 -9.61 20.73
CA LEU A 43 3.98 -10.29 21.02
C LEU A 43 5.14 -9.30 20.85
N GLU A 44 6.10 -9.32 21.77
CA GLU A 44 7.29 -8.47 21.71
C GLU A 44 8.56 -9.26 22.06
N PRO A 45 9.69 -9.00 21.36
CA PRO A 45 9.84 -8.12 20.20
C PRO A 45 9.48 -8.83 18.87
N LEU A 46 8.80 -8.11 17.96
CA LEU A 46 8.54 -8.56 16.59
C LEU A 46 9.62 -8.08 15.62
N THR A 47 9.72 -8.78 14.50
CA THR A 47 10.73 -8.55 13.45
C THR A 47 10.09 -8.58 12.08
N TYR A 48 10.38 -7.57 11.27
CA TYR A 48 9.82 -7.37 9.94
C TYR A 48 10.93 -7.14 8.92
N CYS A 49 10.82 -7.80 7.76
CA CYS A 49 11.70 -7.60 6.62
C CYS A 49 10.93 -7.13 5.38
N GLU A 50 11.47 -6.14 4.67
CA GLU A 50 11.03 -5.78 3.31
C GLU A 50 12.17 -6.01 2.29
N LEU A 51 11.90 -6.85 1.30
CA LEU A 51 12.83 -7.13 0.21
C LEU A 51 12.48 -6.21 -0.98
N GLY A 52 13.46 -5.45 -1.47
CA GLY A 52 13.28 -4.47 -2.54
C GLY A 52 12.45 -3.27 -2.06
N CYS A 53 12.90 -2.61 -0.99
CA CYS A 53 12.14 -1.53 -0.35
C CYS A 53 12.13 -0.21 -1.13
N GLY A 54 12.82 -0.12 -2.27
CA GLY A 54 13.00 1.13 -3.01
C GLY A 54 13.48 2.24 -2.09
N GLN A 55 12.87 3.42 -2.19
CA GLN A 55 13.17 4.62 -1.37
C GLN A 55 12.90 4.45 0.15
N GLY A 56 12.46 3.27 0.61
CA GLY A 56 12.26 2.95 2.03
C GLY A 56 11.13 3.72 2.70
N PHE A 57 10.19 4.29 1.93
CA PHE A 57 9.08 5.08 2.48
C PHE A 57 8.11 4.21 3.28
N SER A 58 7.69 3.06 2.73
CA SER A 58 6.86 2.06 3.41
C SER A 58 7.47 1.64 4.74
N VAL A 59 8.75 1.24 4.72
CA VAL A 59 9.47 0.75 5.89
C VAL A 59 9.59 1.82 6.97
N ASN A 60 9.98 3.06 6.61
CA ASN A 60 10.04 4.17 7.57
C ASN A 60 8.66 4.49 8.15
N LEU A 61 7.61 4.46 7.33
CA LEU A 61 6.23 4.68 7.76
C LEU A 61 5.77 3.63 8.76
N LEU A 62 5.97 2.37 8.44
CA LEU A 62 5.60 1.25 9.31
C LEU A 62 6.43 1.24 10.60
N ALA A 63 7.73 1.56 10.52
CA ALA A 63 8.60 1.67 11.69
C ALA A 63 8.15 2.75 12.67
N ALA A 64 7.72 3.92 12.16
CA ALA A 64 7.18 4.99 12.99
C ALA A 64 5.83 4.61 13.63
N ALA A 65 4.96 3.92 12.88
CA ALA A 65 3.67 3.48 13.38
C ALA A 65 3.75 2.29 14.35
N ASN A 66 4.85 1.53 14.33
CA ASN A 66 5.03 0.30 15.12
C ASN A 66 6.41 0.27 15.81
N PRO A 67 6.66 1.10 16.85
CA PRO A 67 7.93 1.14 17.59
C PRO A 67 8.31 -0.20 18.25
N HIS A 68 7.33 -1.07 18.51
CA HIS A 68 7.52 -2.42 19.08
C HIS A 68 8.08 -3.46 18.07
N ILE A 69 8.17 -3.11 16.77
CA ILE A 69 8.69 -3.99 15.72
C ILE A 69 10.07 -3.47 15.29
N GLN A 70 11.04 -4.37 15.15
CA GLN A 70 12.32 -4.09 14.52
C GLN A 70 12.23 -4.34 13.01
N PHE A 71 12.51 -3.31 12.22
CA PHE A 71 12.41 -3.33 10.76
C PHE A 71 13.78 -3.47 10.12
N TYR A 72 13.85 -4.36 9.13
CA TYR A 72 15.02 -4.58 8.28
C TYR A 72 14.57 -4.47 6.83
N ALA A 73 15.35 -3.81 5.99
CA ALA A 73 15.00 -3.68 4.59
C ALA A 73 16.24 -3.57 3.71
N THR A 74 16.13 -4.12 2.50
CA THR A 74 17.22 -4.06 1.51
C THR A 74 16.72 -3.64 0.14
N ASP A 75 17.52 -2.84 -0.55
CA ASP A 75 17.33 -2.47 -1.96
C ASP A 75 18.71 -2.24 -2.57
N PHE A 76 19.02 -2.91 -3.67
CA PHE A 76 20.35 -2.87 -4.28
C PHE A 76 20.74 -1.48 -4.84
N ASN A 77 19.81 -0.52 -4.90
CA ASN A 77 20.09 0.84 -5.36
C ASN A 77 20.59 1.72 -4.19
N PRO A 78 21.86 2.13 -4.16
CA PRO A 78 22.40 2.91 -3.05
C PRO A 78 21.77 4.30 -2.91
N GLY A 79 21.26 4.88 -4.01
CA GLY A 79 20.53 6.16 -3.98
C GLY A 79 19.21 6.05 -3.24
N HIS A 80 18.51 4.93 -3.41
CA HIS A 80 17.29 4.63 -2.66
C HIS A 80 17.58 4.47 -1.16
N ILE A 81 18.62 3.72 -0.80
CA ILE A 81 19.02 3.50 0.60
C ILE A 81 19.50 4.78 1.28
N ALA A 82 20.24 5.64 0.56
CA ALA A 82 20.59 6.97 1.05
C ALA A 82 19.35 7.81 1.38
N GLY A 83 18.34 7.79 0.51
CA GLY A 83 17.04 8.44 0.73
C GLY A 83 16.29 7.88 1.94
N ALA A 84 16.23 6.55 2.04
CA ALA A 84 15.61 5.84 3.16
C ALA A 84 16.25 6.23 4.51
N HIS A 85 17.58 6.25 4.58
CA HIS A 85 18.32 6.70 5.77
C HIS A 85 18.12 8.20 6.06
N ALA A 86 17.99 9.05 5.04
CA ALA A 86 17.74 10.48 5.24
C ALA A 86 16.37 10.73 5.90
N LEU A 87 15.34 10.00 5.46
CA LEU A 87 14.01 10.06 6.07
C LEU A 87 14.03 9.49 7.50
N ALA A 88 14.65 8.32 7.71
CA ALA A 88 14.79 7.70 9.03
C ALA A 88 15.47 8.64 10.04
N ARG A 89 16.56 9.30 9.63
CA ARG A 89 17.28 10.28 10.47
C ARG A 89 16.42 11.51 10.79
N SER A 90 15.73 12.06 9.79
CA SER A 90 14.83 13.21 9.97
C SER A 90 13.70 12.90 10.95
N ALA A 91 13.18 11.67 10.88
CA ALA A 91 12.13 11.15 11.76
C ALA A 91 12.66 10.54 13.07
N LYS A 92 13.98 10.52 13.29
CA LYS A 92 14.66 9.97 14.48
C LYS A 92 14.31 8.50 14.78
N LEU A 93 14.05 7.71 13.74
CA LEU A 93 13.72 6.29 13.88
C LEU A 93 14.94 5.49 14.35
N LYS A 94 14.71 4.57 15.29
CA LYS A 94 15.76 3.72 15.89
C LYS A 94 15.53 2.23 15.65
N ASN A 95 14.32 1.86 15.25
CA ASN A 95 13.88 0.48 15.02
C ASN A 95 13.90 0.12 13.53
N VAL A 96 14.78 0.74 12.74
CA VAL A 96 14.91 0.45 11.30
C VAL A 96 16.38 0.32 10.89
N GLN A 97 16.67 -0.71 10.12
CA GLN A 97 17.96 -0.98 9.51
C GLN A 97 17.78 -1.15 8.01
N PHE A 98 18.56 -0.39 7.24
CA PHE A 98 18.58 -0.48 5.78
C PHE A 98 19.93 -1.02 5.31
N ALA A 99 19.90 -1.77 4.22
CA ALA A 99 21.07 -2.27 3.53
C ALA A 99 20.94 -2.05 2.01
N ASP A 100 22.07 -1.87 1.33
CA ASP A 100 22.15 -1.78 -0.13
C ASP A 100 22.57 -3.10 -0.79
N ASP A 101 22.40 -4.21 -0.06
CA ASP A 101 22.72 -5.56 -0.54
C ASP A 101 21.76 -6.01 -1.65
N SER A 102 22.31 -6.74 -2.62
CA SER A 102 21.51 -7.60 -3.51
C SER A 102 20.82 -8.71 -2.71
N PHE A 103 19.81 -9.37 -3.30
CA PHE A 103 19.16 -10.51 -2.63
C PHE A 103 20.12 -11.66 -2.33
N VAL A 104 21.17 -11.83 -3.16
CA VAL A 104 22.19 -12.87 -2.96
C VAL A 104 23.03 -12.53 -1.72
N GLU A 105 23.55 -11.31 -1.64
CA GLU A 105 24.36 -10.84 -0.49
C GLU A 105 23.54 -10.85 0.81
N PHE A 106 22.28 -10.41 0.75
CA PHE A 106 21.41 -10.32 1.92
C PHE A 106 21.08 -11.69 2.56
N VAL A 107 21.06 -12.77 1.76
CA VAL A 107 20.89 -14.16 2.24
C VAL A 107 22.04 -14.62 3.13
N ASP A 108 23.24 -14.15 2.82
CA ASP A 108 24.49 -14.60 3.45
C ASP A 108 24.87 -13.75 4.67
N ARG A 109 24.06 -12.75 5.02
CA ARG A 109 24.23 -11.97 6.25
C ARG A 109 23.98 -12.80 7.52
N ASP A 110 24.96 -12.77 8.40
CA ASP A 110 24.94 -13.44 9.70
C ASP A 110 24.35 -12.58 10.83
N ASP A 111 24.22 -11.27 10.62
CA ASP A 111 23.72 -10.30 11.61
C ASP A 111 22.19 -10.13 11.60
N LEU A 112 21.50 -10.69 10.59
CA LEU A 112 20.04 -10.59 10.47
C LEU A 112 19.32 -11.58 11.41
N PRO A 113 18.26 -11.13 12.12
CA PRO A 113 17.43 -12.03 12.91
C PRO A 113 16.56 -12.92 12.02
N ASP A 114 15.84 -13.86 12.64
CA ASP A 114 14.68 -14.47 12.00
C ASP A 114 13.48 -13.51 12.08
N PHE A 115 12.59 -13.56 11.09
CA PHE A 115 11.49 -12.61 10.88
C PHE A 115 10.11 -13.22 11.13
N ASP A 116 9.22 -12.42 11.71
CA ASP A 116 7.78 -12.72 11.81
C ASP A 116 7.05 -12.38 10.51
N PHE A 117 7.52 -11.34 9.81
CA PHE A 117 6.99 -10.89 8.52
C PHE A 117 8.12 -10.71 7.50
N ILE A 118 7.97 -11.27 6.31
CA ILE A 118 8.81 -10.96 5.14
C ILE A 118 7.90 -10.49 4.01
N ASN A 119 8.15 -9.30 3.49
CA ASN A 119 7.26 -8.66 2.53
C ASN A 119 8.01 -8.31 1.24
N LEU A 120 7.35 -8.54 0.12
CA LEU A 120 7.88 -8.21 -1.19
C LEU A 120 6.76 -7.68 -2.11
N HIS A 121 6.73 -6.35 -2.26
CA HIS A 121 5.76 -5.67 -3.11
C HIS A 121 6.39 -5.26 -4.44
N GLY A 122 5.79 -5.68 -5.54
CA GLY A 122 6.15 -5.18 -6.86
C GLY A 122 7.56 -5.57 -7.34
N ILE A 123 8.12 -6.68 -6.86
CA ILE A 123 9.46 -7.15 -7.26
C ILE A 123 9.42 -8.47 -8.05
N TYR A 124 8.55 -9.42 -7.67
CA TYR A 124 8.73 -10.83 -8.05
C TYR A 124 8.64 -11.07 -9.57
N SER A 125 7.82 -10.27 -10.25
CA SER A 125 7.67 -10.28 -11.70
C SER A 125 8.79 -9.61 -12.48
N TRP A 126 9.72 -8.92 -11.82
CA TRP A 126 10.71 -8.04 -12.46
C TRP A 126 12.15 -8.50 -12.30
N ILE A 127 12.34 -9.68 -11.71
CA ILE A 127 13.65 -10.20 -11.32
C ILE A 127 13.90 -11.55 -11.98
N SER A 128 15.17 -11.85 -12.18
CA SER A 128 15.63 -13.10 -12.76
C SER A 128 15.26 -14.32 -11.89
N ASP A 129 15.35 -15.51 -12.48
CA ASP A 129 15.10 -16.77 -11.77
C ASP A 129 16.07 -16.96 -10.59
N GLU A 130 17.34 -16.60 -10.78
CA GLU A 130 18.38 -16.69 -9.75
C GLU A 130 18.06 -15.80 -8.54
N ASN A 131 17.52 -14.61 -8.78
CA ASN A 131 17.08 -13.70 -7.73
C ASN A 131 15.83 -14.23 -7.02
N ARG A 132 14.87 -14.83 -7.73
CA ARG A 132 13.71 -15.51 -7.10
C ARG A 132 14.16 -16.66 -6.21
N GLN A 133 15.05 -17.52 -6.71
CA GLN A 133 15.63 -18.61 -5.91
C GLN A 133 16.33 -18.08 -4.64
N SER A 134 17.02 -16.93 -4.75
CA SER A 134 17.67 -16.28 -3.60
C SER A 134 16.64 -15.79 -2.58
N ILE A 135 15.53 -15.20 -3.02
CA ILE A 135 14.40 -14.82 -2.14
C ILE A 135 13.80 -16.06 -1.46
N VAL A 136 13.54 -17.14 -2.20
CA VAL A 136 13.00 -18.39 -1.63
C VAL A 136 13.95 -18.96 -0.57
N ARG A 137 15.27 -18.98 -0.83
CA ARG A 137 16.30 -19.38 0.15
C ARG A 137 16.29 -18.47 1.38
N PHE A 138 16.20 -17.15 1.19
CA PHE A 138 16.10 -16.19 2.29
C PHE A 138 14.91 -16.50 3.19
N ILE A 139 13.72 -16.61 2.61
CA ILE A 139 12.47 -16.91 3.32
C ILE A 139 12.60 -18.26 4.06
N ARG A 140 13.14 -19.29 3.41
CA ARG A 140 13.35 -20.59 4.04
C ARG A 140 14.24 -20.51 5.28
N LYS A 141 15.35 -19.76 5.20
CA LYS A 141 16.37 -19.60 6.25
C LYS A 141 15.89 -18.70 7.39
N LYS A 142 15.26 -17.57 7.07
CA LYS A 142 15.02 -16.47 8.01
C LYS A 142 13.57 -16.29 8.44
N LEU A 143 12.58 -16.90 7.79
CA LEU A 143 11.19 -16.81 8.27
C LEU A 143 10.95 -17.75 9.46
N LYS A 144 10.43 -17.22 10.56
CA LYS A 144 10.02 -18.02 11.73
C LYS A 144 8.87 -18.98 11.37
N PRO A 145 8.74 -20.15 12.03
CA PRO A 145 7.49 -20.91 12.01
C PRO A 145 6.30 -20.03 12.41
N GLY A 146 5.18 -20.12 11.69
CA GLY A 146 4.03 -19.22 11.84
C GLY A 146 4.23 -17.83 11.22
N GLY A 147 5.43 -17.50 10.72
CA GLY A 147 5.71 -16.24 10.06
C GLY A 147 4.96 -16.07 8.74
N VAL A 148 4.66 -14.82 8.41
CA VAL A 148 3.85 -14.40 7.26
C VAL A 148 4.75 -13.88 6.13
N VAL A 149 4.43 -14.30 4.91
CA VAL A 149 4.96 -13.70 3.68
C VAL A 149 3.84 -13.03 2.92
N TYR A 150 4.04 -11.75 2.63
CA TYR A 150 3.27 -11.01 1.66
C TYR A 150 4.06 -10.93 0.35
N ILE A 151 3.40 -11.29 -0.76
CA ILE A 151 3.99 -11.23 -2.09
C ILE A 151 2.99 -10.68 -3.10
N SER A 152 3.46 -9.83 -4.01
CA SER A 152 2.67 -9.39 -5.16
C SER A 152 3.38 -9.62 -6.49
N TYR A 153 2.62 -9.98 -7.52
CA TYR A 153 3.16 -10.32 -8.84
C TYR A 153 2.13 -10.15 -9.97
N ASN A 154 2.60 -9.81 -11.16
CA ASN A 154 1.82 -9.86 -12.39
C ASN A 154 1.44 -11.30 -12.69
N SER A 155 0.20 -11.54 -13.11
CA SER A 155 -0.35 -12.89 -13.24
C SER A 155 -0.85 -13.24 -14.62
N MET A 156 -0.73 -14.52 -14.96
CA MET A 156 -1.39 -15.15 -16.09
C MET A 156 -2.77 -15.68 -15.66
N PRO A 157 -3.78 -15.68 -16.54
CA PRO A 157 -3.70 -15.32 -17.96
C PRO A 157 -3.90 -13.83 -18.29
N GLY A 158 -4.13 -12.93 -17.32
CA GLY A 158 -4.47 -11.52 -17.63
C GLY A 158 -3.41 -10.73 -18.41
N TRP A 159 -2.16 -11.19 -18.42
CA TRP A 159 -1.11 -10.62 -19.27
C TRP A 159 -1.02 -11.23 -20.68
N ALA A 160 -1.71 -12.34 -20.97
CA ALA A 160 -1.54 -13.10 -22.21
C ALA A 160 -1.71 -12.24 -23.48
N SER A 161 -2.70 -11.34 -23.49
CA SER A 161 -3.00 -10.51 -24.65
C SER A 161 -1.90 -9.47 -24.96
N ILE A 162 -1.20 -8.94 -23.95
CA ILE A 162 -0.18 -7.88 -24.12
C ILE A 162 1.22 -8.45 -24.34
N MET A 163 1.50 -9.68 -23.90
CA MET A 163 2.86 -10.22 -23.91
C MET A 163 3.49 -10.31 -25.31
N PRO A 164 2.77 -10.73 -26.38
CA PRO A 164 3.31 -10.67 -27.74
C PRO A 164 3.63 -9.25 -28.20
N LEU A 165 2.77 -8.28 -27.90
CA LEU A 165 3.02 -6.87 -28.22
C LEU A 165 4.23 -6.33 -27.45
N ARG A 166 4.35 -6.66 -26.17
CA ARG A 166 5.51 -6.28 -25.35
C ARG A 166 6.80 -6.81 -25.97
N ARG A 167 6.85 -8.08 -26.37
CA ARG A 167 8.03 -8.68 -27.03
C ARG A 167 8.46 -7.84 -28.22
N LEU A 168 7.51 -7.48 -29.08
CA LEU A 168 7.75 -6.65 -30.26
C LEU A 168 8.22 -5.22 -29.87
N MET A 169 7.62 -4.60 -28.86
CA MET A 169 8.07 -3.28 -28.38
C MET A 169 9.51 -3.33 -27.87
N VAL A 170 9.89 -4.36 -27.10
CA VAL A 170 11.25 -4.54 -26.57
C VAL A 170 12.26 -4.78 -27.69
N GLU A 171 11.95 -5.65 -28.66
CA GLU A 171 12.80 -5.89 -29.82
C GLU A 171 12.99 -4.62 -30.66
N HIS A 172 11.91 -3.86 -30.89
CA HIS A 172 11.98 -2.58 -31.59
C HIS A 172 12.84 -1.57 -30.82
N ALA A 173 12.65 -1.44 -29.51
CA ALA A 173 13.48 -0.56 -28.68
C ALA A 173 14.97 -0.95 -28.74
N ALA A 174 15.29 -2.24 -28.69
CA ALA A 174 16.66 -2.75 -28.82
C ALA A 174 17.27 -2.41 -30.19
N SER A 175 16.49 -2.48 -31.27
CA SER A 175 16.92 -2.09 -32.63
C SER A 175 17.31 -0.61 -32.75
N LYS A 176 16.88 0.22 -31.79
CA LYS A 176 17.16 1.66 -31.70
C LYS A 176 18.25 1.97 -30.67
N GLY A 177 19.17 1.04 -30.41
CA GLY A 177 20.17 1.11 -29.33
C GLY A 177 21.05 2.37 -29.27
N SER A 178 21.13 3.17 -30.34
CA SER A 178 21.83 4.46 -30.36
C SER A 178 21.05 5.61 -29.70
N LEU A 179 19.74 5.45 -29.44
CA LEU A 179 18.89 6.45 -28.81
C LEU A 179 18.86 6.31 -27.28
N PRO A 180 18.63 7.41 -26.54
CA PRO A 180 18.32 7.35 -25.10
C PRO A 180 17.12 6.43 -24.80
N LEU A 181 17.07 5.80 -23.63
CA LEU A 181 16.02 4.84 -23.24
C LEU A 181 14.60 5.40 -23.45
N THR A 182 14.32 6.61 -22.98
CA THR A 182 13.05 7.31 -23.16
C THR A 182 12.64 7.42 -24.63
N ALA A 183 13.59 7.78 -25.50
CA ALA A 183 13.35 7.88 -26.93
C ALA A 183 13.11 6.50 -27.59
N ARG A 184 13.81 5.46 -27.13
CA ARG A 184 13.58 4.07 -27.58
C ARG A 184 12.18 3.58 -27.21
N ILE A 185 11.74 3.85 -25.98
CA ILE A 185 10.39 3.50 -25.49
C ILE A 185 9.33 4.21 -26.33
N ASN A 186 9.42 5.53 -26.48
CA ASN A 186 8.46 6.31 -27.28
C ASN A 186 8.41 5.81 -28.73
N ALA A 187 9.56 5.57 -29.36
CA ALA A 187 9.62 5.03 -30.71
C ALA A 187 8.97 3.64 -30.84
N SER A 188 9.09 2.79 -29.82
CA SER A 188 8.45 1.47 -29.79
C SER A 188 6.93 1.53 -29.61
N LEU A 189 6.42 2.49 -28.83
CA LEU A 189 4.99 2.73 -28.70
C LEU A 189 4.39 3.23 -30.01
N ASP A 190 5.07 4.16 -30.71
CA ASP A 190 4.63 4.63 -32.02
C ASP A 190 4.70 3.53 -33.08
N PHE A 191 5.70 2.65 -33.00
CA PHE A 191 5.77 1.46 -33.85
C PHE A 191 4.59 0.51 -33.60
N ALA A 192 4.25 0.24 -32.33
CA ALA A 192 3.05 -0.52 -31.97
C ALA A 192 1.76 0.15 -32.47
N SER A 193 1.65 1.48 -32.39
CA SER A 193 0.51 2.23 -32.92
C SER A 193 0.36 2.04 -34.43
N LYS A 194 1.45 2.03 -35.20
CA LYS A 194 1.40 1.75 -36.63
C LYS A 194 0.86 0.35 -36.93
N ILE A 195 1.24 -0.67 -36.16
CA ILE A 195 0.70 -2.03 -36.34
C ILE A 195 -0.81 -2.08 -36.05
N LYS A 196 -1.27 -1.32 -35.05
CA LYS A 196 -2.70 -1.15 -34.75
C LYS A 196 -3.44 -0.51 -35.94
N GLU A 197 -2.86 0.52 -36.56
CA GLU A 197 -3.45 1.24 -37.72
C GLU A 197 -3.52 0.38 -39.00
N LEU A 198 -2.71 -0.66 -39.13
CA LEU A 198 -2.71 -1.59 -40.26
C LEU A 198 -3.85 -2.63 -40.24
N ASP A 199 -4.81 -2.50 -39.32
CA ASP A 199 -5.91 -3.47 -39.12
C ASP A 199 -5.43 -4.92 -38.99
N SER A 200 -4.34 -5.11 -38.25
CA SER A 200 -3.73 -6.44 -38.11
C SER A 200 -4.66 -7.41 -37.35
N ARG A 201 -4.68 -8.68 -37.80
CA ARG A 201 -5.48 -9.75 -37.16
C ARG A 201 -5.19 -9.90 -35.66
N TYR A 202 -3.99 -9.55 -35.21
CA TYR A 202 -3.61 -9.58 -33.80
C TYR A 202 -4.43 -8.59 -32.96
N PHE A 203 -4.56 -7.32 -33.39
CA PHE A 203 -5.42 -6.35 -32.69
C PHE A 203 -6.91 -6.66 -32.87
N ALA A 204 -7.32 -7.15 -34.05
CA ALA A 204 -8.71 -7.55 -34.29
C ALA A 204 -9.17 -8.71 -33.39
N SER A 205 -8.27 -9.62 -33.02
CA SER A 205 -8.56 -10.74 -32.11
C SER A 205 -8.47 -10.38 -30.62
N HIS A 206 -7.98 -9.19 -30.28
CA HIS A 206 -7.83 -8.72 -28.89
C HIS A 206 -8.37 -7.28 -28.73
N PRO A 207 -9.69 -7.07 -28.69
CA PRO A 207 -10.29 -5.73 -28.71
C PRO A 207 -9.81 -4.79 -27.59
N GLY A 208 -9.51 -5.32 -26.39
CA GLY A 208 -8.99 -4.53 -25.27
C GLY A 208 -7.54 -4.07 -25.43
N LEU A 209 -6.77 -4.68 -26.34
CA LEU A 209 -5.35 -4.38 -26.53
C LEU A 209 -5.13 -2.98 -27.13
N ALA A 210 -6.01 -2.55 -28.04
CA ALA A 210 -5.94 -1.23 -28.66
C ALA A 210 -6.07 -0.11 -27.61
N SER A 211 -7.08 -0.19 -26.74
CA SER A 211 -7.26 0.78 -25.66
C SER A 211 -6.15 0.71 -24.61
N ARG A 212 -5.61 -0.51 -24.35
CA ARG A 212 -4.46 -0.68 -23.46
C ARG A 212 -3.24 0.06 -24.03
N LEU A 213 -2.92 -0.11 -25.31
CA LEU A 213 -1.82 0.60 -25.97
C LEU A 213 -1.99 2.12 -25.89
N ASP A 214 -3.20 2.63 -26.18
CA ASP A 214 -3.47 4.07 -26.09
C ASP A 214 -3.22 4.61 -24.68
N ARG A 215 -3.60 3.85 -23.64
CA ARG A 215 -3.32 4.20 -22.25
C ARG A 215 -1.83 4.15 -21.91
N LEU A 216 -1.05 3.24 -22.50
CA LEU A 216 0.40 3.21 -22.27
C LEU A 216 1.08 4.49 -22.75
N LYS A 217 0.60 5.08 -23.86
CA LYS A 217 1.13 6.35 -24.39
C LYS A 217 0.93 7.56 -23.47
N THR A 218 0.03 7.47 -22.48
CA THR A 218 -0.20 8.55 -21.51
C THR A 218 0.61 8.39 -20.22
N GLN A 219 1.29 7.26 -20.04
CA GLN A 219 2.10 7.01 -18.85
C GLN A 219 3.49 7.67 -18.96
N ASN A 220 4.09 7.95 -17.81
CA ASN A 220 5.50 8.36 -17.76
C ASN A 220 6.39 7.24 -18.33
N SER A 221 7.35 7.61 -19.18
CA SER A 221 8.38 6.71 -19.71
C SER A 221 9.15 5.94 -18.62
N ASP A 222 9.31 6.52 -17.44
CA ASP A 222 9.93 5.85 -16.27
C ASP A 222 9.12 4.63 -15.84
N TYR A 223 7.81 4.82 -15.64
CA TYR A 223 6.89 3.74 -15.34
C TYR A 223 6.90 2.68 -16.44
N LEU A 224 6.89 3.11 -17.71
CA LEU A 224 6.93 2.17 -18.83
C LEU A 224 8.24 1.37 -18.87
N ALA A 225 9.38 2.00 -18.58
CA ALA A 225 10.67 1.33 -18.53
C ALA A 225 10.64 0.18 -17.50
N HIS A 226 10.17 0.48 -16.29
CA HIS A 226 10.02 -0.50 -15.23
C HIS A 226 8.97 -1.57 -15.58
N GLU A 227 7.77 -1.19 -16.03
CA GLU A 227 6.60 -2.07 -16.20
C GLU A 227 6.55 -2.81 -17.55
N TYR A 228 7.36 -2.47 -18.54
CA TYR A 228 7.27 -3.12 -19.86
C TYR A 228 8.62 -3.45 -20.49
N PHE A 229 9.68 -2.70 -20.16
CA PHE A 229 10.98 -2.85 -20.82
C PHE A 229 12.06 -3.47 -19.96
N ASN A 230 11.78 -3.79 -18.70
CA ASN A 230 12.66 -4.64 -17.90
C ASN A 230 12.84 -6.00 -18.60
N ARG A 231 14.10 -6.46 -18.70
CA ARG A 231 14.49 -7.68 -19.39
C ARG A 231 13.77 -8.91 -18.86
N ASP A 232 13.70 -9.03 -17.54
CA ASP A 232 13.33 -10.27 -16.84
C ASP A 232 11.83 -10.29 -16.44
N LEU A 233 11.00 -9.42 -17.03
CA LEU A 233 9.56 -9.42 -16.77
C LEU A 233 8.93 -10.79 -17.05
N ASN A 234 8.35 -11.37 -16.01
CA ASN A 234 7.58 -12.59 -16.08
C ASN A 234 6.25 -12.47 -15.29
N PRO A 235 5.09 -12.47 -15.99
CA PRO A 235 3.81 -12.73 -15.36
C PRO A 235 3.66 -14.23 -15.04
N PHE A 236 3.20 -14.58 -13.84
CA PHE A 236 3.16 -15.97 -13.36
C PHE A 236 1.76 -16.55 -13.30
N TYR A 237 1.63 -17.86 -13.49
CA TYR A 237 0.47 -18.58 -12.98
C TYR A 237 0.58 -18.73 -11.45
N PHE A 238 -0.54 -18.69 -10.74
CA PHE A 238 -0.56 -18.91 -9.28
C PHE A 238 0.16 -20.21 -8.87
N SER A 239 -0.07 -21.29 -9.62
CA SER A 239 0.48 -22.61 -9.32
C SER A 239 2.01 -22.65 -9.36
N ASP A 240 2.65 -21.82 -10.18
CA ASP A 240 4.11 -21.75 -10.27
C ASP A 240 4.69 -21.01 -9.06
N VAL A 241 4.11 -19.86 -8.68
CA VAL A 241 4.52 -19.14 -7.46
C VAL A 241 4.28 -19.98 -6.22
N ALA A 242 3.13 -20.65 -6.11
CA ALA A 242 2.83 -21.52 -4.99
C ALA A 242 3.82 -22.69 -4.89
N ARG A 243 4.24 -23.27 -6.03
CA ARG A 243 5.24 -24.34 -6.09
C ARG A 243 6.61 -23.85 -5.64
N GLU A 244 7.09 -22.73 -6.18
CA GLU A 244 8.37 -22.12 -5.79
C GLU A 244 8.41 -21.81 -4.29
N LEU A 245 7.36 -21.16 -3.75
CA LEU A 245 7.29 -20.81 -2.33
C LEU A 245 7.14 -22.04 -1.41
N SER A 246 6.59 -23.15 -1.91
CA SER A 246 6.48 -24.39 -1.12
C SER A 246 7.84 -24.94 -0.69
N GLU A 247 8.92 -24.65 -1.44
CA GLU A 247 10.28 -25.01 -1.06
C GLU A 247 10.73 -24.31 0.23
N ALA A 248 10.15 -23.15 0.56
CA ALA A 248 10.35 -22.46 1.82
C ALA A 248 9.40 -22.91 2.95
N LYS A 249 8.65 -24.02 2.74
CA LYS A 249 7.60 -24.54 3.62
C LYS A 249 6.42 -23.58 3.79
N LEU A 250 6.17 -22.76 2.77
CA LEU A 250 5.03 -21.84 2.76
C LEU A 250 3.76 -22.54 2.26
N THR A 251 2.63 -22.11 2.82
CA THR A 251 1.29 -22.50 2.39
C THR A 251 0.47 -21.25 2.14
N TRP A 252 -0.23 -21.20 1.01
CA TRP A 252 -1.11 -20.09 0.68
C TRP A 252 -2.30 -20.03 1.66
N VAL A 253 -2.61 -18.82 2.14
CA VAL A 253 -3.68 -18.57 3.11
C VAL A 253 -4.85 -17.84 2.46
N GLY A 254 -4.57 -16.84 1.62
CA GLY A 254 -5.59 -16.00 1.02
C GLY A 254 -5.01 -14.80 0.28
N PRO A 255 -5.84 -14.02 -0.42
CA PRO A 255 -5.41 -12.76 -1.00
C PRO A 255 -5.12 -11.73 0.11
N ALA A 256 -4.26 -10.77 -0.17
CA ALA A 256 -3.86 -9.72 0.75
C ALA A 256 -4.69 -8.42 0.63
N ALA A 257 -5.87 -8.50 0.00
CA ALA A 257 -6.81 -7.38 -0.08
C ALA A 257 -8.22 -7.83 0.26
N ALA A 258 -8.92 -7.03 1.08
CA ALA A 258 -10.27 -7.35 1.54
C ALA A 258 -11.29 -7.48 0.38
N LEU A 259 -11.14 -6.68 -0.68
CA LEU A 259 -11.99 -6.77 -1.88
C LEU A 259 -11.89 -8.15 -2.53
N ASP A 260 -10.67 -8.66 -2.70
CA ASP A 260 -10.40 -9.92 -3.41
C ASP A 260 -10.96 -11.15 -2.67
N MET A 261 -11.35 -11.00 -1.39
CA MET A 261 -12.02 -12.03 -0.57
C MET A 261 -13.54 -12.07 -0.74
N ILE A 262 -14.14 -11.12 -1.48
CA ILE A 262 -15.59 -11.03 -1.66
C ILE A 262 -15.95 -11.67 -3.00
N ASP A 263 -15.95 -13.01 -3.03
CA ASP A 263 -16.15 -13.77 -4.28
C ASP A 263 -17.41 -13.39 -5.05
N ALA A 264 -18.49 -13.00 -4.35
CA ALA A 264 -19.74 -12.53 -4.97
C ALA A 264 -19.57 -11.27 -5.87
N LEU A 265 -18.46 -10.54 -5.77
CA LEU A 265 -18.14 -9.40 -6.65
C LEU A 265 -17.27 -9.79 -7.85
N HIS A 266 -16.67 -10.97 -7.83
CA HIS A 266 -15.73 -11.45 -8.83
C HIS A 266 -16.29 -12.61 -9.65
N LEU A 267 -17.17 -13.43 -9.07
CA LEU A 267 -17.65 -14.69 -9.60
C LEU A 267 -19.18 -14.73 -9.63
N SER A 268 -19.74 -15.41 -10.63
CA SER A 268 -21.15 -15.81 -10.59
C SER A 268 -21.37 -16.96 -9.59
N PRO A 269 -22.61 -17.21 -9.13
CA PRO A 269 -22.91 -18.35 -8.27
C PRO A 269 -22.47 -19.69 -8.86
N GLU A 270 -22.63 -19.88 -10.18
CA GLU A 270 -22.23 -21.10 -10.90
C GLU A 270 -20.71 -21.25 -10.94
N GLN A 271 -19.99 -20.15 -11.13
CA GLN A 271 -18.52 -20.13 -11.10
C GLN A 271 -17.98 -20.44 -9.71
N SER A 272 -18.60 -19.87 -8.67
CA SER A 272 -18.26 -20.18 -7.27
C SER A 272 -18.48 -21.66 -6.99
N LYS A 273 -19.64 -22.20 -7.35
CA LYS A 273 -19.96 -23.62 -7.16
C LYS A 273 -18.98 -24.54 -7.88
N PHE A 274 -18.60 -24.21 -9.12
CA PHE A 274 -17.61 -24.98 -9.87
C PHE A 274 -16.22 -24.96 -9.21
N LEU A 275 -15.80 -23.82 -8.64
CA LEU A 275 -14.55 -23.74 -7.90
C LEU A 275 -14.57 -24.55 -6.60
N ASP A 276 -15.73 -24.62 -5.93
CA ASP A 276 -15.91 -25.42 -4.72
C ASP A 276 -15.78 -26.93 -4.96
N GLU A 277 -15.96 -27.40 -6.21
CA GLU A 277 -15.77 -28.80 -6.62
C GLU A 277 -14.28 -29.20 -6.78
N ILE A 278 -13.34 -28.25 -6.73
CA ILE A 278 -11.92 -28.51 -6.97
C ILE A 278 -11.15 -28.53 -5.65
N ASP A 279 -10.84 -29.70 -5.09
CA ASP A 279 -10.16 -29.80 -3.77
C ASP A 279 -8.73 -29.22 -3.75
N ASP A 280 -7.95 -29.43 -4.82
CA ASP A 280 -6.58 -28.93 -4.90
C ASP A 280 -6.57 -27.40 -4.99
N VAL A 281 -6.04 -26.75 -3.95
CA VAL A 281 -6.02 -25.28 -3.83
C VAL A 281 -5.24 -24.64 -4.98
N SER A 282 -4.14 -25.27 -5.42
CA SER A 282 -3.34 -24.76 -6.53
C SER A 282 -4.14 -24.71 -7.82
N LEU A 283 -4.79 -25.82 -8.19
CA LEU A 283 -5.66 -25.91 -9.35
C LEU A 283 -6.86 -24.97 -9.21
N ARG A 284 -7.53 -24.93 -8.04
CA ARG A 284 -8.68 -24.06 -7.80
C ARG A 284 -8.33 -22.59 -8.05
N GLN A 285 -7.20 -22.12 -7.52
CA GLN A 285 -6.76 -20.74 -7.73
C GLN A 285 -6.33 -20.48 -9.18
N THR A 286 -5.64 -21.42 -9.83
CA THR A 286 -5.33 -21.31 -11.26
C THR A 286 -6.61 -21.23 -12.11
N VAL A 287 -7.62 -22.04 -11.85
CA VAL A 287 -8.92 -21.99 -12.54
C VAL A 287 -9.62 -20.67 -12.25
N ARG A 288 -9.63 -20.21 -10.99
CA ARG A 288 -10.18 -18.90 -10.63
C ARG A 288 -9.53 -17.77 -11.43
N ASP A 289 -8.21 -17.77 -11.56
CA ASP A 289 -7.47 -16.75 -12.32
C ASP A 289 -7.86 -16.73 -13.80
N HIS A 290 -8.20 -17.89 -14.38
CA HIS A 290 -8.73 -17.96 -15.75
C HIS A 290 -10.16 -17.42 -15.85
N ILE A 291 -11.00 -17.71 -14.86
CA ILE A 291 -12.39 -17.23 -14.83
C ILE A 291 -12.46 -15.70 -14.77
N VAL A 292 -11.60 -15.09 -13.94
CA VAL A 292 -11.64 -13.65 -13.68
C VAL A 292 -10.62 -12.83 -14.48
N GLU A 293 -9.86 -13.49 -15.36
CA GLU A 293 -8.75 -12.90 -16.11
C GLU A 293 -7.79 -12.15 -15.16
N GLN A 294 -7.25 -12.84 -14.16
CA GLN A 294 -6.44 -12.20 -13.12
C GLN A 294 -5.16 -11.58 -13.71
N HIS A 295 -4.97 -10.28 -13.48
CA HIS A 295 -3.82 -9.51 -14.01
C HIS A 295 -2.68 -9.31 -13.00
N PHE A 296 -3.02 -9.20 -11.73
CA PHE A 296 -2.07 -8.92 -10.65
C PHE A 296 -2.56 -9.57 -9.37
N ARG A 297 -1.69 -10.33 -8.70
CA ARG A 297 -2.01 -10.98 -7.44
C ARG A 297 -1.26 -10.33 -6.29
N ARG A 298 -1.89 -10.37 -5.12
CA ARG A 298 -1.35 -9.98 -3.82
C ARG A 298 -1.77 -11.08 -2.87
N ASP A 299 -0.83 -11.86 -2.38
CA ASP A 299 -1.11 -13.10 -1.67
C ASP A 299 -0.40 -13.15 -0.33
N ILE A 300 -1.06 -13.81 0.63
CA ILE A 300 -0.55 -14.12 1.96
C ILE A 300 -0.17 -15.60 1.98
N PHE A 301 1.07 -15.89 2.32
CA PHE A 301 1.59 -17.22 2.59
C PHE A 301 2.08 -17.30 4.04
N ILE A 302 1.93 -18.46 4.68
CA ILE A 302 2.40 -18.67 6.06
C ILE A 302 3.24 -19.94 6.14
N LYS A 303 4.31 -19.90 6.93
CA LYS A 303 5.16 -21.07 7.19
C LYS A 303 4.55 -21.95 8.26
N GLY A 304 3.86 -23.02 7.84
CA GLY A 304 3.13 -23.90 8.77
C GLY A 304 1.93 -23.19 9.41
N PRO A 305 0.88 -22.85 8.62
CA PRO A 305 -0.28 -22.14 9.13
C PRO A 305 -1.02 -22.95 10.20
N VAL A 306 -1.39 -22.29 11.30
CA VAL A 306 -2.22 -22.87 12.36
C VAL A 306 -3.66 -22.44 12.15
N ARG A 307 -4.57 -23.41 11.98
CA ARG A 307 -6.01 -23.16 11.86
C ARG A 307 -6.62 -22.87 13.22
N LEU A 308 -7.42 -21.82 13.29
CA LEU A 308 -8.20 -21.49 14.46
C LEU A 308 -9.47 -22.35 14.51
N SER A 309 -9.92 -22.69 15.71
CA SER A 309 -11.27 -23.22 15.90
C SER A 309 -12.30 -22.13 15.60
N ALA A 310 -13.54 -22.52 15.28
CA ALA A 310 -14.61 -21.56 15.04
C ALA A 310 -14.85 -20.62 16.25
N SER A 311 -14.74 -21.16 17.48
CA SER A 311 -14.87 -20.37 18.70
C SER A 311 -13.70 -19.38 18.89
N GLY A 312 -12.46 -19.83 18.67
CA GLY A 312 -11.28 -18.97 18.78
C GLY A 312 -11.23 -17.90 17.70
N GLN A 313 -11.70 -18.22 16.48
CA GLN A 313 -11.86 -17.22 15.42
C GLN A 313 -12.90 -16.16 15.81
N LYS A 314 -14.05 -16.59 16.36
CA LYS A 314 -15.10 -15.67 16.82
C LYS A 314 -14.60 -14.75 17.94
N GLU A 315 -13.87 -15.28 18.91
CA GLU A 315 -13.28 -14.50 20.01
C GLU A 315 -12.35 -13.40 19.48
N LYS A 316 -11.41 -13.75 18.61
CA LYS A 316 -10.51 -12.77 17.98
C LYS A 316 -11.23 -11.72 17.14
N TRP A 317 -12.32 -12.09 16.46
CA TRP A 317 -13.14 -11.13 15.72
C TRP A 317 -13.83 -10.14 16.65
N LEU A 318 -14.35 -10.59 17.79
CA LEU A 318 -14.99 -9.71 18.77
C LEU A 318 -14.01 -8.69 19.35
N GLU A 319 -12.75 -9.08 19.53
CA GLU A 319 -11.68 -8.19 20.01
C GLU A 319 -11.14 -7.24 18.93
N ALA A 320 -11.24 -7.61 17.65
CA ALA A 320 -10.71 -6.82 16.54
C ALA A 320 -11.34 -5.41 16.51
N ARG A 321 -10.48 -4.39 16.46
CA ARG A 321 -10.87 -2.98 16.52
C ARG A 321 -10.76 -2.30 15.17
N PHE A 322 -11.64 -1.35 14.89
CA PHE A 322 -11.74 -0.68 13.61
C PHE A 322 -11.94 0.82 13.76
N VAL A 323 -11.38 1.59 12.82
CA VAL A 323 -11.50 3.04 12.75
C VAL A 323 -11.76 3.49 11.32
N LEU A 324 -12.54 4.55 11.14
CA LEU A 324 -12.77 5.17 9.84
C LEU A 324 -11.67 6.15 9.48
N SER A 325 -11.35 6.26 8.19
CA SER A 325 -10.44 7.27 7.65
C SER A 325 -11.15 8.40 6.91
N ARG A 326 -12.49 8.41 6.92
CA ARG A 326 -13.35 9.46 6.35
C ARG A 326 -14.56 9.65 7.29
N ALA A 327 -15.27 10.77 7.16
CA ALA A 327 -16.53 11.03 7.88
C ALA A 327 -17.57 11.74 6.98
N GLY A 328 -18.81 11.78 7.47
CA GLY A 328 -19.93 12.54 6.93
C GLY A 328 -20.56 11.91 5.69
N GLY A 329 -21.35 12.68 4.93
CA GLY A 329 -22.03 12.17 3.72
C GLY A 329 -21.11 11.75 2.56
N ASN A 330 -19.78 11.84 2.70
CA ASN A 330 -18.80 11.54 1.65
C ASN A 330 -18.21 10.12 1.76
N PHE A 331 -19.05 9.15 2.14
CA PHE A 331 -18.69 7.73 2.09
C PHE A 331 -18.97 7.13 0.72
N PRO A 332 -18.00 6.45 0.08
CA PRO A 332 -18.29 5.65 -1.09
C PRO A 332 -19.25 4.52 -0.67
N ARG A 333 -20.39 4.42 -1.35
CA ARG A 333 -21.42 3.40 -1.06
C ARG A 333 -21.41 2.24 -2.04
N LYS A 334 -20.50 2.24 -3.01
CA LYS A 334 -20.45 1.25 -4.08
C LYS A 334 -19.07 0.62 -4.16
N LEU A 335 -19.02 -0.70 -4.08
CA LEU A 335 -17.81 -1.47 -4.28
C LEU A 335 -17.91 -2.21 -5.62
N ARG A 336 -16.84 -2.15 -6.40
CA ARG A 336 -16.77 -2.75 -7.73
C ARG A 336 -15.71 -3.84 -7.71
N GLY A 337 -16.14 -5.09 -7.85
CA GLY A 337 -15.23 -6.20 -8.14
C GLY A 337 -14.99 -6.33 -9.64
N LEU A 338 -14.42 -7.47 -10.02
CA LEU A 338 -14.07 -7.76 -11.42
C LEU A 338 -15.30 -7.98 -12.30
N ARG A 339 -16.38 -8.52 -11.73
CA ARG A 339 -17.59 -8.90 -12.46
C ARG A 339 -18.81 -8.07 -12.07
N TYR A 340 -19.03 -7.89 -10.77
CA TYR A 340 -20.21 -7.24 -10.23
C TYR A 340 -19.85 -6.02 -9.39
N SER A 341 -20.85 -5.20 -9.13
CA SER A 341 -20.78 -4.13 -8.13
C SER A 341 -21.87 -4.35 -7.09
N ALA A 342 -21.58 -4.01 -5.84
CA ALA A 342 -22.56 -3.99 -4.77
C ALA A 342 -22.66 -2.60 -4.17
N ASP A 343 -23.89 -2.21 -3.83
CA ASP A 343 -24.19 -1.03 -3.05
C ASP A 343 -24.35 -1.42 -1.57
N PHE A 344 -23.74 -0.64 -0.68
CA PHE A 344 -23.68 -0.88 0.75
C PHE A 344 -24.42 0.23 1.50
N GLN A 345 -25.75 0.22 1.31
CA GLN A 345 -26.68 1.18 1.88
C GLN A 345 -27.60 0.51 2.92
N GLY A 346 -28.28 1.34 3.72
CA GLY A 346 -29.30 0.92 4.67
C GLY A 346 -28.81 0.91 6.12
N GLU A 347 -29.74 0.58 7.02
CA GLU A 347 -29.63 0.76 8.47
C GLU A 347 -28.37 0.11 9.08
N LEU A 348 -27.95 -1.05 8.57
CA LEU A 348 -26.72 -1.72 9.01
C LEU A 348 -25.48 -0.83 8.77
N TYR A 349 -25.27 -0.36 7.54
CA TYR A 349 -24.08 0.43 7.22
C TYR A 349 -24.17 1.82 7.85
N ASP A 350 -25.35 2.43 7.87
CA ASP A 350 -25.54 3.76 8.47
C ASP A 350 -25.27 3.73 9.97
N SER A 351 -25.78 2.72 10.68
CA SER A 351 -25.51 2.53 12.11
C SER A 351 -24.03 2.24 12.37
N LEU A 352 -23.43 1.35 11.58
CA LEU A 352 -22.02 0.99 11.72
C LEU A 352 -21.10 2.20 11.50
N ILE A 353 -21.34 2.99 10.44
CA ILE A 353 -20.59 4.21 10.16
C ILE A 353 -20.76 5.19 11.32
N ALA A 354 -21.99 5.46 11.76
CA ALA A 354 -22.25 6.41 12.84
C ALA A 354 -21.59 6.00 14.17
N ILE A 355 -21.46 4.70 14.45
CA ILE A 355 -20.74 4.19 15.63
C ILE A 355 -19.23 4.41 15.47
N LEU A 356 -18.66 4.06 14.32
CA LEU A 356 -17.20 4.15 14.08
C LEU A 356 -16.72 5.60 13.84
N GLU A 357 -17.60 6.52 13.46
CA GLU A 357 -17.29 7.96 13.41
C GLU A 357 -16.96 8.54 14.79
N ARG A 358 -17.44 7.90 15.88
CA ARG A 358 -17.13 8.29 17.27
C ARG A 358 -15.71 7.91 17.69
N GLY A 359 -15.01 7.09 16.90
CA GLY A 359 -13.65 6.63 17.17
C GLY A 359 -13.48 5.12 17.06
N PRO A 360 -12.27 4.61 17.35
CA PRO A 360 -11.96 3.19 17.26
C PRO A 360 -12.86 2.32 18.15
N ARG A 361 -13.49 1.27 17.58
CA ARG A 361 -14.36 0.33 18.32
C ARG A 361 -14.05 -1.11 17.97
N SER A 362 -14.16 -2.00 18.96
CA SER A 362 -14.13 -3.45 18.70
C SER A 362 -15.44 -3.93 18.08
N ILE A 363 -15.44 -5.07 17.40
CA ILE A 363 -16.69 -5.71 16.94
C ILE A 363 -17.59 -6.03 18.13
N GLY A 364 -17.02 -6.42 19.27
CA GLY A 364 -17.75 -6.61 20.53
C GLY A 364 -18.49 -5.34 20.98
N ASP A 365 -17.82 -4.18 20.96
CA ASP A 365 -18.44 -2.90 21.29
C ASP A 365 -19.56 -2.56 20.30
N VAL A 366 -19.30 -2.75 19.00
CA VAL A 366 -20.28 -2.50 17.93
C VAL A 366 -21.53 -3.37 18.11
N LEU A 367 -21.37 -4.63 18.52
CA LEU A 367 -22.47 -5.55 18.78
C LEU A 367 -23.21 -5.29 20.10
N SER A 368 -22.64 -4.49 21.00
CA SER A 368 -23.34 -4.03 22.21
C SER A 368 -24.43 -3.00 21.92
N GLU A 369 -24.36 -2.34 20.75
CA GLU A 369 -25.36 -1.37 20.30
C GLU A 369 -26.65 -2.08 19.85
N PRO A 370 -27.83 -1.72 20.40
CA PRO A 370 -29.07 -2.46 20.17
C PRO A 370 -29.48 -2.64 18.70
N THR A 371 -29.10 -1.70 17.83
CA THR A 371 -29.39 -1.76 16.38
C THR A 371 -28.59 -2.86 15.69
N LEU A 372 -27.32 -3.07 16.08
CA LEU A 372 -26.42 -4.02 15.47
C LEU A 372 -26.40 -5.39 16.17
N ALA A 373 -26.74 -5.45 17.45
CA ALA A 373 -26.94 -6.70 18.18
C ALA A 373 -27.91 -7.65 17.47
N LYS A 374 -29.00 -7.12 16.91
CA LYS A 374 -30.03 -7.87 16.16
C LYS A 374 -29.56 -8.37 14.80
N VAL A 375 -28.54 -7.73 14.22
CA VAL A 375 -27.97 -8.11 12.92
C VAL A 375 -27.07 -9.33 13.06
N GLY A 376 -26.37 -9.44 14.19
CA GLY A 376 -25.50 -10.56 14.52
C GLY A 376 -24.05 -10.40 14.04
N PRO A 377 -23.11 -11.16 14.63
CA PRO A 377 -21.67 -10.95 14.46
C PRO A 377 -21.17 -11.17 13.04
N GLU A 378 -21.69 -12.17 12.32
CA GLU A 378 -21.23 -12.51 10.96
C GLU A 378 -21.49 -11.38 9.98
N ARG A 379 -22.73 -10.86 9.97
CA ARG A 379 -23.13 -9.76 9.08
C ARG A 379 -22.44 -8.44 9.43
N VAL A 380 -22.22 -8.15 10.71
CA VAL A 380 -21.45 -6.97 11.14
C VAL A 380 -19.99 -7.08 10.70
N THR A 381 -19.37 -8.25 10.90
CA THR A 381 -18.00 -8.51 10.46
C THR A 381 -17.86 -8.36 8.94
N GLN A 382 -18.81 -8.90 8.19
CA GLN A 382 -18.85 -8.75 6.73
C GLN A 382 -18.99 -7.28 6.31
N ALA A 383 -19.88 -6.51 6.97
CA ALA A 383 -20.06 -5.09 6.69
C ALA A 383 -18.78 -4.27 6.98
N VAL A 384 -18.05 -4.59 8.06
CA VAL A 384 -16.75 -3.97 8.34
C VAL A 384 -15.73 -4.29 7.25
N LEU A 385 -15.65 -5.55 6.82
CA LEU A 385 -14.75 -5.96 5.73
C LEU A 385 -15.09 -5.25 4.39
N HIS A 386 -16.36 -4.97 4.13
CA HIS A 386 -16.76 -4.16 2.98
C HIS A 386 -16.23 -2.72 3.09
N LEU A 387 -16.28 -2.11 4.29
CA LEU A 387 -15.70 -0.79 4.51
C LEU A 387 -14.16 -0.81 4.40
N CYS A 388 -13.51 -1.89 4.81
CA CYS A 388 -12.08 -2.10 4.57
C CYS A 388 -11.76 -2.23 3.07
N ALA A 389 -12.58 -2.99 2.32
CA ALA A 389 -12.44 -3.13 0.87
C ALA A 389 -12.65 -1.80 0.12
N LEU A 390 -13.44 -0.88 0.69
CA LEU A 390 -13.59 0.49 0.20
C LEU A 390 -12.41 1.41 0.55
N GLY A 391 -11.48 0.97 1.39
CA GLY A 391 -10.33 1.77 1.86
C GLY A 391 -10.69 2.87 2.86
N VAL A 392 -11.89 2.81 3.46
CA VAL A 392 -12.40 3.84 4.39
C VAL A 392 -12.46 3.38 5.84
N CYS A 393 -12.16 2.12 6.11
CA CYS A 393 -12.11 1.53 7.44
C CYS A 393 -10.84 0.67 7.58
N HIS A 394 -10.19 0.75 8.73
CA HIS A 394 -8.87 0.14 8.96
C HIS A 394 -8.86 -0.63 10.29
N PRO A 395 -8.22 -1.81 10.37
CA PRO A 395 -7.97 -2.44 11.65
C PRO A 395 -7.07 -1.57 12.52
N CYS A 396 -7.32 -1.59 13.81
CA CYS A 396 -6.56 -0.85 14.81
C CYS A 396 -5.64 -1.78 15.58
N LEU A 397 -4.51 -1.25 16.03
CA LEU A 397 -3.69 -1.87 17.05
C LEU A 397 -4.40 -1.81 18.43
N PRO A 398 -3.97 -2.62 19.41
CA PRO A 398 -4.46 -2.51 20.79
C PRO A 398 -4.22 -1.10 21.38
N GLU A 399 -5.02 -0.65 22.35
CA GLU A 399 -4.82 0.68 22.97
C GLU A 399 -3.52 0.81 23.77
N ARG A 400 -2.96 -0.32 24.21
CA ARG A 400 -1.67 -0.37 24.88
C ARG A 400 -0.61 0.33 24.02
N ASP A 401 0.23 1.10 24.69
CA ASP A 401 1.38 1.81 24.11
C ASP A 401 1.02 2.88 23.05
N LEU A 402 -0.26 3.26 22.92
CA LEU A 402 -0.71 4.24 21.93
C LEU A 402 0.03 5.58 22.02
N ALA A 403 0.33 6.07 23.23
CA ALA A 403 1.04 7.33 23.41
C ALA A 403 2.48 7.30 22.85
N GLU A 404 3.20 6.19 23.04
CA GLU A 404 4.52 5.99 22.45
C GLU A 404 4.44 5.94 20.93
N ARG A 405 3.49 5.14 20.39
CA ARG A 405 3.26 5.07 18.94
C ARG A 405 2.91 6.43 18.36
N GLN A 406 2.09 7.23 19.04
CA GLN A 406 1.72 8.59 18.62
C GLN A 406 2.94 9.51 18.55
N ALA A 407 3.81 9.47 19.56
CA ALA A 407 5.03 10.27 19.55
C ALA A 407 5.95 9.92 18.37
N HIS A 408 6.12 8.63 18.06
CA HIS A 408 6.93 8.17 16.93
C HIS A 408 6.30 8.52 15.57
N ALA A 409 5.00 8.25 15.40
CA ALA A 409 4.26 8.61 14.20
C ALA A 409 4.28 10.14 13.95
N SER A 410 4.12 10.95 15.00
CA SER A 410 4.18 12.42 14.94
C SER A 410 5.56 12.94 14.47
N GLN A 411 6.66 12.28 14.87
CA GLN A 411 8.00 12.63 14.41
C GLN A 411 8.21 12.37 12.92
N LEU A 412 7.76 11.22 12.41
CA LEU A 412 7.80 10.94 10.98
C LEU A 412 6.86 11.88 10.21
N ASN A 413 5.63 12.07 10.68
CA ASN A 413 4.66 12.94 10.02
C ASN A 413 5.16 14.39 9.96
N MET A 414 5.93 14.86 10.95
CA MET A 414 6.64 16.13 10.89
C MET A 414 7.68 16.16 9.76
N ALA A 415 8.54 15.13 9.66
CA ALA A 415 9.53 15.05 8.58
C ALA A 415 8.87 15.03 7.20
N ILE A 416 7.74 14.34 7.06
CA ILE A 416 6.94 14.30 5.83
C ILE A 416 6.32 15.67 5.53
N ALA A 417 5.65 16.28 6.52
CA ALA A 417 4.99 17.58 6.35
C ALA A 417 5.98 18.69 6.01
N ASP A 418 7.20 18.65 6.56
CA ASP A 418 8.23 19.63 6.22
C ASP A 418 8.67 19.51 4.74
N GLN A 419 8.77 18.29 4.22
CA GLN A 419 9.03 18.05 2.78
C GLN A 419 7.89 18.56 1.89
N ALA A 420 6.65 18.63 2.40
CA ALA A 420 5.51 19.20 1.69
C ALA A 420 5.69 20.68 1.33
N ARG A 421 6.60 21.39 2.01
CA ARG A 421 7.00 22.76 1.66
C ARG A 421 7.60 22.83 0.25
N HIS A 422 8.38 21.82 -0.12
CA HIS A 422 9.13 21.80 -1.37
C HIS A 422 8.38 21.09 -2.51
N GLY A 423 7.62 20.03 -2.21
CA GLY A 423 6.96 19.24 -3.25
C GLY A 423 5.82 18.37 -2.73
N ASN A 424 5.22 17.58 -3.61
CA ASN A 424 4.17 16.60 -3.29
C ASN A 424 4.73 15.17 -3.34
N THR A 425 5.87 14.96 -2.67
CA THR A 425 6.65 13.72 -2.73
C THR A 425 5.95 12.59 -2.00
N PHE A 426 5.61 12.81 -0.74
CA PHE A 426 4.95 11.83 0.13
C PHE A 426 3.46 12.13 0.21
N ARG A 427 2.64 11.06 0.24
CA ARG A 427 1.18 11.18 0.22
C ARG A 427 0.49 10.41 1.35
N HIS A 428 1.25 10.00 2.35
CA HIS A 428 0.73 9.25 3.48
C HIS A 428 1.37 9.73 4.78
N PHE A 429 0.59 9.72 5.85
CA PHE A 429 1.07 9.85 7.23
C PHE A 429 0.97 8.52 7.96
N ALA A 430 1.90 8.27 8.87
CA ALA A 430 1.84 7.14 9.80
C ALA A 430 0.70 7.36 10.81
N SER A 431 -0.12 6.33 11.02
CA SER A 431 -1.15 6.31 12.05
C SER A 431 -0.77 5.34 13.16
N ALA A 432 -0.58 5.89 14.36
CA ALA A 432 -0.32 5.14 15.59
C ALA A 432 -1.49 4.24 16.02
N VAL A 433 -2.68 4.48 15.45
CA VAL A 433 -3.91 3.73 15.73
C VAL A 433 -4.01 2.51 14.82
N THR A 434 -3.70 2.64 13.53
CA THR A 434 -3.82 1.51 12.58
C THR A 434 -2.55 0.66 12.47
N GLY A 435 -1.39 1.23 12.86
CA GLY A 435 -0.08 0.64 12.58
C GLY A 435 0.35 0.77 11.11
N GLY A 436 -0.39 1.53 10.31
CA GLY A 436 -0.16 1.69 8.87
C GLY A 436 -0.19 3.16 8.43
N GLY A 437 -0.33 3.36 7.13
CA GLY A 437 -0.37 4.69 6.51
C GLY A 437 -1.78 5.14 6.15
N ILE A 438 -2.08 6.42 6.37
CA ILE A 438 -3.31 7.08 5.94
C ILE A 438 -2.98 8.05 4.82
N ALA A 439 -3.74 8.02 3.72
CA ALA A 439 -3.54 8.93 2.60
C ALA A 439 -3.83 10.37 3.01
N VAL A 440 -2.92 11.28 2.67
CA VAL A 440 -3.00 12.71 3.00
C VAL A 440 -2.52 13.53 1.81
N ASP A 441 -3.33 14.50 1.37
CA ASP A 441 -2.92 15.40 0.30
C ASP A 441 -1.97 16.51 0.78
N ARG A 442 -1.30 17.18 -0.14
CA ARG A 442 -0.30 18.21 0.20
C ARG A 442 -0.89 19.37 1.01
N ILE A 443 -2.12 19.79 0.73
CA ILE A 443 -2.75 20.92 1.44
C ILE A 443 -3.05 20.51 2.88
N ASP A 444 -3.57 19.30 3.08
CA ASP A 444 -3.81 18.76 4.42
C ASP A 444 -2.50 18.61 5.22
N GLN A 445 -1.39 18.21 4.57
CA GLN A 445 -0.06 18.19 5.20
C GLN A 445 0.40 19.60 5.62
N LEU A 446 0.15 20.62 4.80
CA LEU A 446 0.51 21.99 5.13
C LEU A 446 -0.41 22.61 6.20
N ILE A 447 -1.70 22.25 6.23
CA ILE A 447 -2.61 22.59 7.34
C ILE A 447 -2.07 21.99 8.65
N TRP A 448 -1.69 20.72 8.63
CA TRP A 448 -1.10 20.04 9.78
C TRP A 448 0.17 20.75 10.27
N LEU A 449 1.04 21.15 9.34
CA LEU A 449 2.28 21.85 9.65
C LEU A 449 2.04 23.25 10.25
N ALA A 450 1.07 23.99 9.72
CA ALA A 450 0.68 25.30 10.21
C ALA A 450 0.14 25.19 11.65
N LYS A 451 -0.76 24.23 11.90
CA LYS A 451 -1.30 23.94 13.24
C LYS A 451 -0.20 23.58 14.23
N ARG A 452 0.73 22.70 13.85
CA ARG A 452 1.87 22.32 14.69
C ARG A 452 2.75 23.52 15.06
N SER A 453 2.95 24.43 14.11
CA SER A 453 3.76 25.65 14.28
C SER A 453 3.03 26.73 15.11
N GLY A 454 1.74 26.54 15.43
CA GLY A 454 0.93 27.52 16.12
C GLY A 454 0.61 28.76 15.27
N ASP A 455 0.61 28.64 13.94
CA ASP A 455 0.32 29.76 13.05
C ASP A 455 -1.18 30.11 13.09
N ALA A 456 -1.51 31.37 13.35
CA ALA A 456 -2.89 31.85 13.42
C ALA A 456 -3.50 32.08 12.03
N ASP A 457 -2.68 32.35 11.00
CA ASP A 457 -3.12 32.55 9.61
C ASP A 457 -2.69 31.35 8.76
N ILE A 458 -3.38 30.22 8.97
CA ILE A 458 -3.13 28.98 8.21
C ILE A 458 -3.23 29.23 6.68
N PRO A 459 -4.26 29.93 6.14
CA PRO A 459 -4.32 30.19 4.70
C PRO A 459 -3.12 30.99 4.17
N GLY A 460 -2.70 32.05 4.88
CA GLY A 460 -1.53 32.85 4.52
C GLY A 460 -0.23 32.05 4.60
N PHE A 461 -0.05 31.24 5.64
CA PHE A 461 1.09 30.32 5.79
C PHE A 461 1.22 29.39 4.59
N ILE A 462 0.13 28.72 4.19
CA ILE A 462 0.11 27.80 3.06
C ILE A 462 0.41 28.54 1.76
N TRP A 463 -0.23 29.70 1.54
CA TRP A 463 -0.04 30.48 0.33
C TRP A 463 1.40 30.98 0.15
N ASN A 464 2.05 31.40 1.24
CA ASN A 464 3.45 31.82 1.22
C ASN A 464 4.37 30.68 0.76
N ILE A 465 4.14 29.46 1.26
CA ILE A 465 4.90 28.27 0.86
C ILE A 465 4.68 27.94 -0.62
N LEU A 466 3.42 27.92 -1.07
CA LEU A 466 3.10 27.60 -2.47
C LEU A 466 3.72 28.62 -3.43
N THR A 467 3.63 29.92 -3.10
CA THR A 467 4.16 31.01 -3.92
C THR A 467 5.68 30.97 -4.00
N GLN A 468 6.37 30.74 -2.87
CA GLN A 468 7.84 30.59 -2.85
C GLN A 468 8.31 29.39 -3.69
N ALA A 469 7.52 28.33 -3.74
CA ALA A 469 7.77 27.17 -4.59
C ALA A 469 7.30 27.35 -6.05
N GLY A 470 6.78 28.52 -6.44
CA GLY A 470 6.26 28.78 -7.79
C GLY A 470 4.99 28.00 -8.14
N HIS A 471 4.29 27.45 -7.14
CA HIS A 471 3.11 26.62 -7.33
C HIS A 471 1.81 27.41 -7.14
N ARG A 472 0.79 27.04 -7.92
CA ARG A 472 -0.58 27.57 -7.81
C ARG A 472 -1.58 26.43 -7.71
N LEU A 473 -2.75 26.71 -7.14
CA LEU A 473 -3.81 25.72 -7.01
C LEU A 473 -4.58 25.55 -8.31
N VAL A 474 -5.12 24.36 -8.48
CA VAL A 474 -6.04 24.00 -9.56
C VAL A 474 -7.42 23.75 -8.95
N LYS A 475 -8.44 24.38 -9.53
CA LYS A 475 -9.85 24.18 -9.20
C LYS A 475 -10.62 23.89 -10.48
N ASP A 476 -11.39 22.81 -10.49
CA ASP A 476 -12.19 22.37 -11.65
C ASP A 476 -11.38 22.29 -12.96
N GLY A 477 -10.14 21.81 -12.85
CA GLY A 477 -9.21 21.68 -13.99
C GLY A 477 -8.54 22.98 -14.45
N LYS A 478 -8.81 24.12 -13.80
CA LYS A 478 -8.22 25.42 -14.12
C LYS A 478 -7.28 25.90 -13.04
N THR A 479 -6.09 26.35 -13.44
CA THR A 479 -5.13 27.00 -12.54
C THR A 479 -5.66 28.37 -12.11
N LEU A 480 -5.68 28.63 -10.80
CA LEU A 480 -6.10 29.91 -10.23
C LEU A 480 -5.05 30.99 -10.52
N ALA A 481 -5.48 32.17 -10.96
CA ALA A 481 -4.62 33.18 -11.53
C ALA A 481 -4.15 34.22 -10.51
N THR A 482 -5.01 34.58 -9.55
CA THR A 482 -4.74 35.65 -8.58
C THR A 482 -4.43 35.11 -7.18
N ALA A 483 -3.81 35.93 -6.33
CA ALA A 483 -3.54 35.56 -4.95
C ALA A 483 -4.84 35.38 -4.16
N GLU A 484 -5.83 36.25 -4.42
CA GLU A 484 -7.14 36.24 -3.79
C GLU A 484 -7.90 34.94 -4.09
N GLU A 485 -7.87 34.47 -5.33
CA GLU A 485 -8.48 33.20 -5.73
C GLU A 485 -7.85 32.00 -5.01
N ASN A 486 -6.51 31.98 -4.94
CA ASN A 486 -5.79 30.89 -4.28
C ASN A 486 -6.05 30.90 -2.76
N LEU A 487 -6.00 32.06 -2.11
CA LEU A 487 -6.30 32.19 -0.67
C LEU A 487 -7.74 31.79 -0.35
N ALA A 488 -8.71 32.17 -1.19
CA ALA A 488 -10.10 31.76 -1.04
C ALA A 488 -10.27 30.24 -1.15
N GLU A 489 -9.58 29.59 -2.10
CA GLU A 489 -9.59 28.13 -2.24
C GLU A 489 -8.92 27.42 -1.07
N ILE A 490 -7.79 27.92 -0.55
CA ILE A 490 -7.13 27.37 0.64
C ILE A 490 -8.07 27.47 1.85
N SER A 491 -8.71 28.63 2.04
CA SER A 491 -9.66 28.87 3.13
C SER A 491 -10.86 27.93 3.06
N ARG A 492 -11.38 27.69 1.84
CA ARG A 492 -12.44 26.71 1.59
C ARG A 492 -12.01 25.29 1.97
N ARG A 493 -10.79 24.87 1.58
CA ARG A 493 -10.25 23.55 1.93
C ARG A 493 -10.01 23.41 3.44
N LEU A 494 -9.51 24.45 4.10
CA LEU A 494 -9.35 24.47 5.56
C LEU A 494 -10.71 24.30 6.27
N ALA A 495 -11.74 25.02 5.85
CA ALA A 495 -13.08 24.87 6.43
C ALA A 495 -13.65 23.45 6.22
N GLN A 496 -13.41 22.85 5.04
CA GLN A 496 -13.77 21.45 4.78
C GLN A 496 -13.00 20.48 5.67
N PHE A 497 -11.71 20.73 5.88
CA PHE A 497 -10.87 19.93 6.76
C PHE A 497 -11.37 19.98 8.21
N GLU A 498 -11.64 21.17 8.74
CA GLU A 498 -12.16 21.37 10.11
C GLU A 498 -13.51 20.64 10.31
N THR A 499 -14.38 20.72 9.31
CA THR A 499 -15.74 20.15 9.39
C THR A 499 -15.75 18.63 9.23
N ASN A 500 -14.98 18.08 8.29
CA ASN A 500 -15.12 16.69 7.85
C ASN A 500 -13.96 15.77 8.24
N SER A 501 -12.77 16.32 8.50
CA SER A 501 -11.54 15.53 8.61
C SER A 501 -10.90 15.61 10.00
N SER A 502 -11.02 16.76 10.69
CA SER A 502 -10.36 17.04 11.97
C SER A 502 -10.66 15.99 13.05
N ALA A 503 -11.93 15.63 13.26
CA ALA A 503 -12.32 14.60 14.22
C ALA A 503 -11.81 13.19 13.83
N ILE A 504 -11.83 12.86 12.53
CA ILE A 504 -11.31 11.58 12.03
C ILE A 504 -9.80 11.49 12.20
N TRP A 505 -9.08 12.59 11.98
CA TRP A 505 -7.64 12.64 12.18
C TRP A 505 -7.26 12.42 13.65
N ARG A 506 -8.05 12.97 14.59
CA ARG A 506 -7.93 12.64 16.01
C ARG A 506 -8.09 11.15 16.27
N ASN A 507 -9.14 10.55 15.72
CA ASN A 507 -9.43 9.12 15.87
C ASN A 507 -8.34 8.22 15.26
N LEU A 508 -7.63 8.72 14.24
CA LEU A 508 -6.48 8.06 13.62
C LEU A 508 -5.13 8.36 14.30
N GLY A 509 -5.11 9.21 15.32
CA GLY A 509 -3.87 9.63 15.98
C GLY A 509 -2.96 10.48 15.08
N LEU A 510 -3.53 11.26 14.17
CA LEU A 510 -2.82 12.14 13.23
C LEU A 510 -2.78 13.61 13.69
N GLU A 511 -3.29 13.94 14.88
CA GLU A 511 -3.25 15.34 15.35
C GLU A 511 -1.80 15.80 15.60
N PRO A 512 -1.45 17.04 15.22
CA PRO A 512 -0.14 17.58 15.52
C PRO A 512 0.01 17.78 17.03
N GLU A 513 1.10 17.28 17.60
CA GLU A 513 1.51 17.73 18.94
C GLU A 513 1.85 19.22 18.85
N MET A 514 1.09 20.06 19.55
CA MET A 514 1.36 21.50 19.64
C MET A 514 2.78 21.69 20.19
N SER A 515 3.63 22.44 19.48
CA SER A 515 4.95 22.75 20.02
C SER A 515 4.74 23.46 21.36
N ALA A 516 5.32 22.93 22.45
CA ALA A 516 5.38 23.64 23.71
C ALA A 516 6.03 25.00 23.41
N SER A 517 5.23 26.06 23.49
CA SER A 517 5.67 27.41 23.18
C SER A 517 6.95 27.68 23.95
N HIS A 518 8.05 27.92 23.22
CA HIS A 518 9.19 28.60 23.80
C HIS A 518 8.72 30.02 24.10
N GLY A 519 8.12 30.20 25.29
CA GLY A 519 7.74 31.51 25.79
C GLY A 519 8.94 32.45 25.68
N PRO A 520 8.71 33.74 25.41
CA PRO A 520 9.80 34.68 25.16
C PRO A 520 10.76 34.64 26.36
N LYS A 521 12.02 34.31 26.10
CA LYS A 521 13.11 34.44 27.07
C LYS A 521 13.09 35.90 27.53
N ARG A 522 12.49 36.16 28.69
CA ARG A 522 12.67 37.43 29.41
C ARG A 522 14.16 37.55 29.67
N GLN A 523 14.83 38.41 28.91
CA GLN A 523 16.13 38.95 29.27
C GLN A 523 15.98 39.54 30.66
N ARG A 524 16.56 38.88 31.66
CA ARG A 524 16.84 39.51 32.95
C ARG A 524 17.96 40.51 32.69
N SER A 525 17.61 41.79 32.66
CA SER A 525 18.56 42.87 32.87
C SER A 525 19.19 42.67 34.24
N ALA A 526 20.50 42.46 34.26
CA ALA A 526 21.28 42.63 35.47
C ALA A 526 21.35 44.14 35.77
N THR A 527 21.00 44.48 37.01
CA THR A 527 21.39 45.74 37.67
C THR A 527 22.44 45.37 38.69
#